data_AF-A0A7K2KME7-F1
#
_entry.id   AF-A0A7K2KME7-F1
#
_cell.length_a   1.000
_cell.length_b   1.000
_cell.length_c   1.000
_cell.angle_alpha   90.00
_cell.angle_beta   90.00
_cell.angle_gamma   90.00
#
_symmetry.space_group_name_H-M   'P 1'
#
loop_
_entity.id
_entity.type
_entity.pdbx_description
1 polymer ?
#
loop_
_entity_poly.entity_id
_entity_poly.type
_entity_poly.pdbx_seq_one_letter_code
_entity_poly.pdbx_strand_id
1 'polypeptide(L)'
;MTLCPTRRADPGAFVVRSAPAVPTAAVLLLHGGRADGPEPPPALNLPALRMRPFAAAVNRAVRGRDVLIAEVRYRHRGWNGASADAARDAESALVRLREQAGPVPVVLVGHSMGGRAALAAAGDPAVRGVVALAPWCPTGEPVDHLGGRRLYLLHDESDRVTSARASWDFVRRARAAGADAAGIP
;
A
#
# COMPACT_ATOMS: atom_id res chain seq x y z
N MET A 1 16.88 13.84 -23.72
CA MET A 1 17.03 13.36 -22.32
C MET A 1 16.23 14.28 -21.42
N THR A 2 14.97 13.94 -21.18
CA THR A 2 14.07 14.75 -20.34
C THR A 2 14.28 14.33 -18.90
N LEU A 3 14.86 15.22 -18.09
CA LEU A 3 15.07 15.02 -16.67
C LEU A 3 13.71 14.83 -15.98
N CYS A 4 13.53 13.66 -15.37
CA CYS A 4 12.38 13.37 -14.52
C CYS A 4 12.42 14.31 -13.30
N PRO A 5 11.35 15.03 -12.95
CA PRO A 5 11.39 15.91 -11.79
C PRO A 5 11.56 15.06 -10.54
N THR A 6 12.62 15.32 -9.79
CA THR A 6 12.81 14.74 -8.45
C THR A 6 11.67 15.22 -7.56
N ARG A 7 10.67 14.34 -7.36
CA ARG A 7 9.54 14.62 -6.47
C ARG A 7 10.07 14.89 -5.07
N ARG A 8 9.95 16.14 -4.61
CA ARG A 8 10.13 16.50 -3.20
C ARG A 8 9.03 15.80 -2.40
N ALA A 9 9.44 14.93 -1.49
CA ALA A 9 8.52 14.19 -0.64
C ALA A 9 7.94 15.10 0.45
N ASP A 10 6.61 15.08 0.62
CA ASP A 10 5.91 15.82 1.67
C ASP A 10 6.24 15.23 3.05
N PRO A 11 6.71 16.03 4.04
CA PRO A 11 7.03 15.55 5.39
C PRO A 11 5.86 14.91 6.12
N GLY A 12 4.62 15.09 5.64
CA GLY A 12 3.44 14.53 6.24
C GLY A 12 3.03 13.13 5.77
N ALA A 13 3.64 12.52 4.75
CA ALA A 13 3.08 11.32 4.12
C ALA A 13 3.41 9.98 4.83
N PHE A 14 4.26 10.00 5.86
CA PHE A 14 4.88 8.81 6.44
C PHE A 14 5.00 8.94 7.97
N VAL A 15 4.56 7.91 8.70
CA VAL A 15 4.58 7.87 10.18
C VAL A 15 5.22 6.57 10.66
N VAL A 16 6.35 6.67 11.34
CA VAL A 16 7.07 5.51 11.90
C VAL A 16 6.34 5.02 13.14
N ARG A 17 6.06 3.71 13.21
CA ARG A 17 5.54 3.06 14.42
C ARG A 17 6.62 2.42 15.26
N SER A 18 7.58 1.77 14.60
CA SER A 18 8.71 1.09 15.23
C SER A 18 9.85 1.03 14.23
N ALA A 19 11.08 1.26 14.70
CA ALA A 19 12.27 1.12 13.88
C ALA A 19 13.41 0.56 14.74
N PRO A 20 14.10 -0.51 14.31
CA PRO A 20 15.37 -0.91 14.90
C PRO A 20 16.46 0.12 14.57
N ALA A 21 17.62 0.02 15.22
CA ALA A 21 18.77 0.89 14.94
C ALA A 21 19.27 0.73 13.49
N VAL A 22 19.25 -0.50 12.96
CA VAL A 22 19.65 -0.82 11.59
C VAL A 22 18.60 -1.74 10.95
N PRO A 23 17.61 -1.19 10.22
CA PRO A 23 16.60 -2.00 9.56
C PRO A 23 17.20 -2.89 8.46
N THR A 24 16.71 -4.13 8.34
CA THR A 24 17.05 -5.08 7.26
C THR A 24 15.88 -5.31 6.30
N ALA A 25 14.67 -4.91 6.69
CA ALA A 25 13.46 -4.90 5.89
C ALA A 25 12.48 -3.86 6.43
N ALA A 26 11.41 -3.58 5.67
CA ALA A 26 10.35 -2.72 6.14
C ALA A 26 8.94 -3.19 5.76
N VAL A 27 7.97 -2.80 6.58
CA VAL A 27 6.54 -2.94 6.29
C VAL A 27 5.89 -1.56 6.31
N LEU A 28 5.20 -1.20 5.23
CA LEU A 28 4.46 0.05 5.10
C LEU A 28 2.96 -0.25 5.06
N LEU A 29 2.21 0.30 6.02
CA LEU A 29 0.76 0.15 6.12
C LEU A 29 0.01 1.30 5.45
N LEU A 30 -1.07 0.97 4.75
CA LEU A 30 -1.89 1.89 3.96
C LEU A 30 -3.36 1.74 4.35
N HIS A 31 -3.92 2.78 4.97
CA HIS A 31 -5.30 2.75 5.43
C HIS A 31 -6.32 2.94 4.29
N GLY A 32 -7.60 2.66 4.57
CA GLY A 32 -8.67 2.91 3.58
C GLY A 32 -8.98 4.39 3.37
N GLY A 33 -9.94 4.69 2.51
CA GLY A 33 -10.38 6.06 2.26
C GLY A 33 -11.64 6.07 1.42
N ARG A 34 -11.73 6.98 0.45
CA ARG A 34 -12.89 7.14 -0.43
C ARG A 34 -12.48 7.13 -1.91
N ALA A 35 -13.46 6.94 -2.79
CA ALA A 35 -13.24 7.20 -4.20
C ALA A 35 -12.89 8.68 -4.43
N ASP A 36 -13.67 9.58 -3.83
CA ASP A 36 -13.51 11.04 -3.94
C ASP A 36 -13.47 11.69 -2.56
N GLY A 37 -12.69 12.77 -2.46
CA GLY A 37 -12.48 13.55 -1.25
C GLY A 37 -11.18 14.34 -1.33
N PRO A 38 -11.20 15.57 -1.87
CA PRO A 38 -10.02 16.44 -1.94
C PRO A 38 -9.64 17.04 -0.57
N GLU A 39 -10.47 16.89 0.45
CA GLU A 39 -10.15 17.29 1.81
C GLU A 39 -9.22 16.27 2.51
N PRO A 40 -8.40 16.71 3.47
CA PRO A 40 -7.60 15.79 4.28
C PRO A 40 -8.47 14.85 5.11
N PRO A 41 -7.96 13.67 5.52
CA PRO A 41 -8.63 12.82 6.48
C PRO A 41 -8.92 13.59 7.79
N PRO A 42 -10.11 13.42 8.39
CA PRO A 42 -10.45 14.08 9.65
C PRO A 42 -9.58 13.54 10.80
N ALA A 43 -9.50 14.30 11.89
CA ALA A 43 -8.73 13.90 13.09
C ALA A 43 -9.15 12.51 13.60
N LEU A 44 -10.46 12.21 13.60
CA LEU A 44 -10.98 10.87 13.83
C LEU A 44 -11.07 10.09 12.51
N ASN A 45 -9.96 9.48 12.11
CA ASN A 45 -9.86 8.71 10.87
C ASN A 45 -10.13 7.21 11.12
N LEU A 46 -11.41 6.79 11.03
CA LEU A 46 -11.81 5.39 11.22
C LEU A 46 -11.08 4.39 10.28
N PRO A 47 -10.85 4.70 8.99
CA PRO A 47 -9.99 3.86 8.14
C PRO A 47 -8.59 3.61 8.70
N ALA A 48 -7.94 4.63 9.27
CA ALA A 48 -6.62 4.46 9.91
C ALA A 48 -6.72 3.64 11.21
N LEU A 49 -7.76 3.87 12.03
CA LEU A 49 -7.99 3.07 13.22
C LEU A 49 -8.18 1.57 12.91
N ARG A 50 -8.80 1.25 11.76
CA ARG A 50 -8.96 -0.12 11.28
C ARG A 50 -7.65 -0.84 10.99
N MET A 51 -6.58 -0.11 10.71
CA MET A 51 -5.26 -0.71 10.47
C MET A 51 -4.54 -1.10 11.77
N ARG A 52 -4.99 -0.66 12.94
CA ARG A 52 -4.31 -0.93 14.22
C ARG A 52 -4.15 -2.42 14.55
N PRO A 53 -5.17 -3.29 14.38
CA PRO A 53 -4.99 -4.72 14.61
C PRO A 53 -3.98 -5.36 13.64
N PHE A 54 -3.96 -4.91 12.39
CA PHE A 54 -2.98 -5.38 11.40
C PHE A 54 -1.57 -4.91 11.75
N ALA A 55 -1.39 -3.65 12.16
CA ALA A 55 -0.12 -3.16 12.67
C ALA A 55 0.35 -3.98 13.89
N ALA A 56 -0.54 -4.32 14.82
CA ALA A 56 -0.22 -5.17 15.96
C ALA A 56 0.18 -6.60 15.54
N ALA A 57 -0.53 -7.18 14.58
CA ALA A 57 -0.22 -8.51 14.04
C ALA A 57 1.14 -8.52 13.33
N VAL A 58 1.44 -7.51 12.51
CA VAL A 58 2.75 -7.33 11.86
C VAL A 58 3.84 -7.20 12.91
N ASN A 59 3.69 -6.32 13.91
CA ASN A 59 4.65 -6.16 15.01
C ASN A 59 4.93 -7.48 15.71
N ARG A 60 3.89 -8.29 15.97
CA ARG A 60 4.05 -9.61 16.57
C ARG A 60 4.80 -10.58 15.66
N ALA A 61 4.46 -10.61 14.38
CA ALA A 61 5.05 -11.53 13.40
C ALA A 61 6.53 -11.26 13.10
N VAL A 62 6.99 -10.02 13.30
CA VAL A 62 8.39 -9.63 13.08
C VAL A 62 9.18 -9.43 14.37
N ARG A 63 8.62 -9.80 15.53
CA ARG A 63 9.31 -9.68 16.83
C ARG A 63 10.67 -10.38 16.78
N GLY A 64 11.71 -9.69 17.26
CA GLY A 64 13.09 -10.18 17.25
C GLY A 64 13.78 -10.10 15.89
N ARG A 65 13.17 -9.44 14.89
CA ARG A 65 13.79 -9.12 13.60
C ARG A 65 13.95 -7.61 13.46
N ASP A 66 14.95 -7.21 12.68
CA ASP A 66 15.23 -5.80 12.40
C ASP A 66 14.32 -5.27 11.27
N VAL A 67 13.02 -5.14 11.56
CA VAL A 67 12.03 -4.66 10.61
C VAL A 67 11.50 -3.29 11.03
N LEU A 68 11.63 -2.30 10.14
CA LEU A 68 10.96 -1.01 10.30
C LEU A 68 9.47 -1.14 9.95
N ILE A 69 8.60 -0.60 10.79
CA ILE A 69 7.15 -0.56 10.54
C ILE A 69 6.70 0.89 10.52
N ALA A 70 6.05 1.28 9.43
CA ALA A 70 5.54 2.63 9.25
C ALA A 70 4.16 2.62 8.56
N GLU A 71 3.50 3.77 8.55
CA GLU A 71 2.20 3.96 7.91
C GLU A 71 2.23 5.16 6.96
N VAL A 72 1.42 5.08 5.91
CA VAL A 72 1.15 6.23 5.04
C VAL A 72 0.08 7.11 5.69
N ARG A 73 0.31 8.42 5.70
CA ARG A 73 -0.68 9.44 6.07
C ARG A 73 -1.09 10.19 4.81
N TYR A 74 -2.31 9.96 4.35
CA TYR A 74 -2.78 10.60 3.11
C TYR A 74 -3.03 12.10 3.29
N ARG A 75 -2.64 12.89 2.28
CA ARG A 75 -2.95 14.32 2.16
C ARG A 75 -4.42 14.54 1.83
N HIS A 76 -5.00 13.64 1.05
CA HIS A 76 -6.40 13.65 0.66
C HIS A 76 -7.06 12.33 1.08
N ARG A 77 -8.29 12.38 1.56
CA ARG A 77 -9.02 11.16 1.96
C ARG A 77 -9.50 10.32 0.77
N GLY A 78 -9.55 10.92 -0.42
CA GLY A 78 -10.01 10.31 -1.67
C GLY A 78 -8.88 9.87 -2.59
N TRP A 79 -9.19 8.96 -3.50
CA TRP A 79 -8.33 8.65 -4.65
C TRP A 79 -8.35 9.74 -5.71
N ASN A 80 -9.51 10.40 -5.89
CA ASN A 80 -9.71 11.59 -6.72
C ASN A 80 -9.37 11.36 -8.22
N GLY A 81 -9.98 10.33 -8.82
CA GLY A 81 -9.87 10.05 -10.26
C GLY A 81 -8.43 9.90 -10.75
N ALA A 82 -8.06 10.67 -11.77
CA ALA A 82 -6.72 10.65 -12.38
C ALA A 82 -5.63 11.25 -11.46
N SER A 83 -6.00 11.96 -10.40
CA SER A 83 -5.04 12.41 -9.41
C SER A 83 -4.45 11.25 -8.60
N ALA A 84 -5.19 10.16 -8.39
CA ALA A 84 -4.69 8.97 -7.70
C ALA A 84 -3.92 9.32 -6.40
N ASP A 85 -4.45 10.26 -5.61
CA ASP A 85 -3.67 10.95 -4.57
C ASP A 85 -3.09 9.96 -3.54
N ALA A 86 -3.88 8.97 -3.15
CA ALA A 86 -3.44 7.89 -2.26
C ALA A 86 -2.25 7.08 -2.80
N ALA A 87 -2.17 6.84 -4.11
CA ALA A 87 -1.03 6.16 -4.73
C ALA A 87 0.23 7.05 -4.73
N ARG A 88 0.08 8.35 -5.01
CA ARG A 88 1.19 9.31 -4.97
C ARG A 88 1.74 9.49 -3.55
N ASP A 89 0.87 9.43 -2.56
CA ASP A 89 1.25 9.46 -1.15
C ASP A 89 1.99 8.18 -0.75
N ALA A 90 1.57 7.01 -1.24
CA ALA A 90 2.28 5.75 -1.05
C ALA A 90 3.68 5.77 -1.67
N GLU A 91 3.81 6.27 -2.90
CA GLU A 91 5.09 6.45 -3.59
C GLU A 91 6.00 7.42 -2.82
N SER A 92 5.44 8.54 -2.33
CA SER A 92 6.18 9.51 -1.53
C SER A 92 6.66 8.91 -0.21
N ALA A 93 5.82 8.09 0.44
CA ALA A 93 6.18 7.39 1.67
C ALA A 93 7.27 6.34 1.45
N LEU A 94 7.31 5.66 0.30
CA LEU A 94 8.41 4.76 -0.07
C LEU A 94 9.75 5.49 -0.22
N VAL A 95 9.73 6.70 -0.79
CA VAL A 95 10.93 7.56 -0.85
C VAL A 95 11.43 7.90 0.56
N ARG A 96 10.54 8.32 1.47
CA ARG A 96 10.90 8.63 2.87
C ARG A 96 11.40 7.41 3.62
N LEU A 97 10.76 6.25 3.41
CA LEU A 97 11.18 4.98 4.00
C LEU A 97 12.60 4.65 3.57
N ARG A 98 12.94 4.81 2.28
CA ARG A 98 14.30 4.56 1.78
C ARG A 98 15.33 5.55 2.35
N GLU A 99 14.97 6.81 2.54
CA GLU A 99 15.84 7.80 3.21
C GLU A 99 16.13 7.40 4.67
N GLN A 100 15.16 6.79 5.36
CA GLN A 100 15.29 6.41 6.76
C GLN A 100 15.93 5.03 6.97
N ALA A 101 15.59 4.05 6.14
CA ALA A 101 15.98 2.65 6.32
C ALA A 101 17.09 2.20 5.35
N GLY A 102 17.44 3.01 4.36
CA GLY A 102 18.28 2.60 3.24
C GLY A 102 17.54 1.69 2.25
N PRO A 103 18.28 1.04 1.31
CA PRO A 103 17.70 0.22 0.24
C PRO A 103 17.30 -1.18 0.72
N VAL A 104 16.38 -1.26 1.68
CA VAL A 104 15.87 -2.52 2.24
C VAL A 104 14.63 -3.03 1.48
N PRO A 105 14.38 -4.36 1.44
CA PRO A 105 13.15 -4.90 0.88
C PRO A 105 11.92 -4.45 1.66
N VAL A 106 10.85 -4.12 0.94
CA VAL A 106 9.59 -3.59 1.50
C VAL A 106 8.41 -4.52 1.21
N VAL A 107 7.54 -4.70 2.20
CA VAL A 107 6.19 -5.26 2.02
C VAL A 107 5.15 -4.17 2.28
N LEU A 108 4.19 -4.05 1.37
CA LEU A 108 3.06 -3.13 1.52
C LEU A 108 1.85 -3.87 2.08
N VAL A 109 1.16 -3.29 3.06
CA VAL A 109 -0.08 -3.84 3.62
C VAL A 109 -1.16 -2.78 3.53
N GLY A 110 -2.17 -2.99 2.68
CA GLY A 110 -3.17 -1.97 2.38
C GLY A 110 -4.60 -2.48 2.50
N HIS A 111 -5.52 -1.65 3.00
CA HIS A 111 -6.95 -1.99 3.07
C HIS A 111 -7.81 -1.08 2.16
N SER A 112 -8.78 -1.65 1.41
CA SER A 112 -9.70 -0.90 0.55
C SER A 112 -8.95 0.04 -0.41
N MET A 113 -9.17 1.35 -0.37
CA MET A 113 -8.38 2.34 -1.14
C MET A 113 -6.87 2.21 -0.88
N GLY A 114 -6.45 1.90 0.35
CA GLY A 114 -5.05 1.66 0.67
C GLY A 114 -4.49 0.39 0.05
N GLY A 115 -5.33 -0.63 -0.16
CA GLY A 115 -4.97 -1.82 -0.92
C GLY A 115 -4.72 -1.49 -2.39
N ARG A 116 -5.58 -0.65 -2.99
CA ARG A 116 -5.38 -0.10 -4.34
C ARG A 116 -4.08 0.70 -4.44
N ALA A 117 -3.85 1.60 -3.49
CA ALA A 117 -2.64 2.42 -3.44
C ALA A 117 -1.38 1.56 -3.29
N ALA A 118 -1.44 0.50 -2.48
CA ALA A 118 -0.34 -0.46 -2.33
C ALA A 118 -0.03 -1.17 -3.65
N LEU A 119 -1.05 -1.64 -4.36
CA LEU A 119 -0.90 -2.30 -5.66
C LEU A 119 -0.35 -1.34 -6.72
N ALA A 120 -0.81 -0.08 -6.73
CA ALA A 120 -0.28 0.94 -7.64
C ALA A 120 1.20 1.26 -7.37
N ALA A 121 1.59 1.41 -6.09
CA ALA A 121 2.96 1.75 -5.69
C ALA A 121 3.94 0.57 -5.74
N ALA A 122 3.48 -0.67 -5.92
CA ALA A 122 4.32 -1.87 -5.96
C ALA A 122 5.25 -1.97 -7.19
N GLY A 123 5.22 -0.96 -8.05
CA GLY A 123 6.21 -0.75 -9.11
C GLY A 123 7.60 -0.36 -8.58
N ASP A 124 7.70 0.17 -7.35
CA ASP A 124 8.99 0.54 -6.76
C ASP A 124 9.92 -0.68 -6.61
N PRO A 125 11.21 -0.59 -7.01
CA PRO A 125 12.16 -1.72 -6.96
C PRO A 125 12.39 -2.32 -5.56
N ALA A 126 12.15 -1.56 -4.49
CA ALA A 126 12.29 -2.06 -3.13
C ALA A 126 11.12 -2.98 -2.74
N VAL A 127 9.96 -2.86 -3.37
CA VAL A 127 8.75 -3.61 -3.01
C VAL A 127 8.86 -5.06 -3.49
N ARG A 128 8.81 -5.99 -2.54
CA ARG A 128 8.85 -7.44 -2.80
C ARG A 128 7.48 -8.11 -2.74
N GLY A 129 6.50 -7.45 -2.16
CA GLY A 129 5.14 -7.96 -2.16
C GLY A 129 4.12 -7.03 -1.52
N VAL A 130 2.85 -7.39 -1.74
CA VAL A 130 1.67 -6.67 -1.26
C VAL A 130 0.71 -7.64 -0.59
N VAL A 131 0.25 -7.29 0.61
CA VAL A 131 -0.93 -7.87 1.24
C VAL A 131 -2.06 -6.85 1.14
N ALA A 132 -3.05 -7.14 0.31
CA ALA A 132 -4.17 -6.25 0.03
C ALA A 132 -5.45 -6.83 0.65
N LEU A 133 -6.04 -6.07 1.58
CA LEU A 133 -7.17 -6.47 2.42
C LEU A 133 -8.45 -5.79 1.89
N ALA A 134 -9.37 -6.56 1.34
CA ALA A 134 -10.56 -6.07 0.63
C ALA A 134 -10.24 -4.88 -0.30
N PRO A 135 -9.26 -5.00 -1.23
CA PRO A 135 -8.81 -3.86 -2.00
C PRO A 135 -9.92 -3.36 -2.92
N TRP A 136 -10.02 -2.02 -3.02
CA TRP A 136 -10.86 -1.41 -4.04
C TRP A 136 -10.13 -1.44 -5.38
N CYS A 137 -10.43 -2.42 -6.24
CA CYS A 137 -9.81 -2.56 -7.56
C CYS A 137 -10.81 -2.26 -8.68
N PRO A 138 -10.93 -1.00 -9.15
CA PRO A 138 -11.71 -0.72 -10.36
C PRO A 138 -11.27 -1.57 -11.56
N THR A 139 -12.19 -1.79 -12.50
CA THR A 139 -11.88 -2.48 -13.76
C THR A 139 -10.80 -1.73 -14.52
N GLY A 140 -9.81 -2.46 -15.05
CA GLY A 140 -8.75 -1.88 -15.87
C GLY A 140 -7.54 -1.34 -15.11
N GLU A 141 -7.48 -1.48 -13.78
CA GLU A 141 -6.28 -1.10 -13.02
C GLU A 141 -5.02 -1.76 -13.60
N PRO A 142 -3.92 -1.01 -13.80
CA PRO A 142 -2.71 -1.52 -14.43
C PRO A 142 -2.06 -2.62 -13.58
N VAL A 143 -1.43 -3.59 -14.25
CA VAL A 143 -0.78 -4.75 -13.61
C VAL A 143 0.63 -5.05 -14.13
N ASP A 144 1.03 -4.48 -15.26
CA ASP A 144 2.30 -4.82 -15.93
C ASP A 144 3.53 -4.54 -15.05
N HIS A 145 3.44 -3.52 -14.18
CA HIS A 145 4.48 -3.17 -13.24
C HIS A 145 4.65 -4.17 -12.08
N LEU A 146 3.77 -5.18 -11.97
CA LEU A 146 3.75 -6.15 -10.87
C LEU A 146 4.53 -7.43 -11.17
N GLY A 147 5.15 -7.55 -12.35
CA GLY A 147 5.98 -8.71 -12.70
C GLY A 147 7.03 -9.02 -11.62
N GLY A 148 7.09 -10.27 -11.16
CA GLY A 148 8.01 -10.73 -10.12
C GLY A 148 7.68 -10.32 -8.68
N ARG A 149 6.55 -9.63 -8.43
CA ARG A 149 6.08 -9.30 -7.07
C ARG A 149 5.19 -10.42 -6.53
N ARG A 150 5.19 -10.59 -5.20
CA ARG A 150 4.27 -11.48 -4.49
C ARG A 150 3.03 -10.73 -4.03
N LEU A 151 1.84 -11.13 -4.45
CA LEU A 151 0.60 -10.43 -4.15
C LEU A 151 -0.39 -11.37 -3.46
N TYR A 152 -0.90 -10.97 -2.30
CA TYR A 152 -1.93 -11.69 -1.57
C TYR A 152 -3.13 -10.78 -1.38
N LEU A 153 -4.23 -11.06 -2.09
CA LEU A 153 -5.48 -10.31 -1.99
C LEU A 153 -6.47 -11.12 -1.15
N LEU A 154 -6.73 -10.65 0.07
CA LEU A 154 -7.74 -11.24 0.96
C LEU A 154 -9.06 -10.51 0.75
N HIS A 155 -10.14 -11.22 0.43
CA HIS A 155 -11.43 -10.59 0.17
C HIS A 155 -12.61 -11.53 0.43
N ASP A 156 -13.47 -11.14 1.38
CA ASP A 156 -14.74 -11.82 1.67
C ASP A 156 -15.73 -11.61 0.51
N GLU A 157 -16.24 -12.70 -0.06
CA GLU A 157 -17.21 -12.65 -1.17
C GLU A 157 -18.54 -11.99 -0.80
N SER A 158 -18.81 -11.82 0.50
CA SER A 158 -19.98 -11.12 1.02
C SER A 158 -19.76 -9.62 1.26
N ASP A 159 -18.55 -9.07 1.01
CA ASP A 159 -18.29 -7.63 1.11
C ASP A 159 -19.23 -6.83 0.19
N ARG A 160 -19.91 -5.84 0.79
CA ARG A 160 -20.86 -4.94 0.11
C ARG A 160 -20.25 -3.59 -0.23
N VAL A 161 -19.01 -3.33 0.19
CA VAL A 161 -18.30 -2.05 -0.01
C VAL A 161 -17.38 -2.15 -1.21
N THR A 162 -16.55 -3.20 -1.28
CA THR A 162 -15.68 -3.49 -2.42
C THR A 162 -16.03 -4.83 -3.05
N SER A 163 -15.57 -5.08 -4.28
CA SER A 163 -15.95 -6.28 -5.05
C SER A 163 -14.86 -7.34 -4.98
N ALA A 164 -15.15 -8.48 -4.35
CA ALA A 164 -14.27 -9.66 -4.37
C ALA A 164 -14.01 -10.15 -5.80
N ARG A 165 -15.05 -10.16 -6.65
CA ARG A 165 -14.90 -10.45 -8.08
C ARG A 165 -13.86 -9.56 -8.77
N ALA A 166 -13.86 -8.27 -8.47
CA ALA A 166 -12.87 -7.35 -9.03
C ALA A 166 -11.45 -7.64 -8.51
N SER A 167 -11.31 -8.13 -7.27
CA SER A 167 -10.03 -8.61 -6.74
C SER A 167 -9.57 -9.88 -7.45
N TRP A 168 -10.46 -10.84 -7.71
CA TRP A 168 -10.14 -12.06 -8.47
C TRP A 168 -9.74 -11.73 -9.91
N ASP A 169 -10.42 -10.79 -10.55
CA ASP A 169 -10.08 -10.30 -11.88
C ASP A 169 -8.70 -9.62 -11.89
N PHE A 170 -8.38 -8.84 -10.84
CA PHE A 170 -7.06 -8.27 -10.66
C PHE A 170 -5.97 -9.35 -10.50
N VAL A 171 -6.18 -10.35 -9.63
CA VAL A 171 -5.23 -11.46 -9.44
C VAL A 171 -4.96 -12.19 -10.74
N ARG A 172 -5.99 -12.52 -11.53
CA ARG A 172 -5.82 -13.21 -12.82
C ARG A 172 -4.96 -12.40 -13.79
N ARG A 173 -5.22 -11.09 -13.92
CA ARG A 173 -4.44 -10.21 -14.80
C ARG A 173 -3.00 -10.02 -14.30
N ALA A 174 -2.80 -9.87 -12.99
CA ALA A 174 -1.47 -9.76 -12.39
C ALA A 174 -0.63 -11.04 -12.62
N ARG A 175 -1.24 -12.23 -12.49
CA ARG A 175 -0.58 -13.51 -12.86
C ARG A 175 -0.17 -13.53 -14.33
N ALA A 176 -1.06 -13.11 -15.23
CA ALA A 176 -0.76 -13.04 -16.65
C ALA A 176 0.39 -12.05 -16.97
N ALA A 177 0.54 -11.00 -16.17
CA ALA A 177 1.65 -10.06 -16.21
C ALA A 177 2.93 -10.53 -15.47
N GLY A 178 2.96 -11.77 -14.96
CA GLY A 178 4.14 -12.37 -14.33
C GLY A 178 4.29 -12.13 -12.83
N ALA A 179 3.24 -11.69 -12.13
CA ALA A 179 3.23 -11.63 -10.66
C ALA A 179 2.94 -13.01 -10.04
N ASP A 180 3.55 -13.30 -8.89
CA ASP A 180 3.13 -14.40 -8.01
C ASP A 180 1.94 -13.92 -7.16
N ALA A 181 0.75 -13.96 -7.73
CA ALA A 181 -0.45 -13.45 -7.09
C ALA A 181 -1.37 -14.56 -6.59
N ALA A 182 -2.05 -14.37 -5.47
CA ALA A 182 -3.06 -15.26 -4.94
C ALA A 182 -4.26 -14.47 -4.39
N GLY A 183 -5.45 -15.02 -4.64
CA GLY A 183 -6.69 -14.58 -3.99
C GLY A 183 -7.00 -15.50 -2.81
N ILE A 184 -7.41 -14.91 -1.68
CA ILE A 184 -7.74 -15.62 -0.45
C ILE A 184 -9.17 -15.17 -0.06
N PRO A 185 -10.18 -16.04 -0.20
CA PRO A 185 -11.56 -15.73 0.17
C PRO A 185 -11.73 -15.60 1.70
#